data_AF-A0A1X4IZT3-F1
#
_entry.id   AF-A0A1X4IZT3-F1
#
_cell.length_a   1.000
_cell.length_b   1.000
_cell.length_c   1.000
_cell.angle_alpha   90.00
_cell.angle_beta   90.00
_cell.angle_gamma   90.00
#
_symmetry.space_group_name_H-M   'P 1'
#
loop_
_entity.id
_entity.type
_entity.pdbx_description
1 polymer ?
#
loop_
_entity_poly.entity_id
_entity_poly.type
_entity_poly.pdbx_seq_one_letter_code
_entity_poly.pdbx_strand_id
1 'polypeptide(L)'
;MKRSVFLFIAGVCLMLLRAGTAEAQLLATGVQGDRTAPIVDGIAPVTSQNTWRDPLTGVWRVGLAPDPSRLRQPVVDPASAAPAMGMLRRLYAQGRAAGLATTLYDNRDRDHSPLSPTAFPQLSHTAYSQDLSAMNLDYNWAGGILFPLAVIGNSSTARVSGPLARSLGRISMGGQINAERSYELYAHNHSYVYPEHRDHDPNTGDRFFANAPYFLMSQGSSYSDKPFVTALALIYASYTPETRARLDESGLLASVTQMVLRRSLSGIQTPQDYLSPRAHPVVFDKSQLRPAAMVGLANAIMPDAIPPMVKLKVESEFPVEAGRDYLADNLDEVIFTTPSAIARAWRSFAYSRSMSISASETVDPNGRPLTFHWVILQGDPQRIDIQVRDSGDSADIRVDWQGAIPSSTGANMMSSRVDIGVFADNGVWISAPAIVSISFPVFQNRIYEGQDGATPRLVSLDYVVDPDDIYADPTLWPTADWDDTITYDPNGAISQIVRTFPDGQTQTLTMGLADFIRNQTFGVPDRIRHSSTRAPKGQLRLDAHVVD
;
A
#
# COMPACT_ATOMS: atom_id res chain seq x y z
N MET A 1 3.68 62.70 -6.02
CA MET A 1 4.45 62.84 -7.27
C MET A 1 5.22 61.53 -7.49
N LYS A 2 4.65 60.58 -8.26
CA LYS A 2 5.21 60.03 -9.53
C LYS A 2 6.55 59.28 -9.34
N ARG A 3 6.56 57.93 -9.37
CA ARG A 3 6.81 57.02 -10.55
C ARG A 3 8.33 56.85 -10.80
N SER A 4 8.96 55.68 -11.03
CA SER A 4 8.56 54.45 -11.73
C SER A 4 9.68 53.38 -11.70
N VAL A 5 9.27 52.10 -11.76
CA VAL A 5 9.79 50.98 -12.58
C VAL A 5 11.21 50.43 -12.31
N PHE A 6 11.25 49.14 -11.91
CA PHE A 6 12.37 48.22 -12.15
C PHE A 6 11.86 47.05 -13.01
N LEU A 7 12.46 46.81 -14.16
CA LEU A 7 12.28 45.61 -14.98
C LEU A 7 13.58 45.28 -15.75
N PHE A 8 14.01 44.02 -15.62
CA PHE A 8 14.81 43.18 -16.55
C PHE A 8 16.27 43.56 -16.92
N ILE A 9 17.18 42.59 -16.79
CA ILE A 9 17.72 41.82 -17.93
C ILE A 9 18.47 40.58 -17.42
N ALA A 10 18.12 39.43 -18.01
CA ALA A 10 18.78 38.14 -17.91
C ALA A 10 19.91 38.00 -18.95
N GLY A 11 20.91 37.18 -18.63
CA GLY A 11 22.03 36.77 -19.48
C GLY A 11 23.26 36.54 -18.60
N VAL A 12 24.04 35.46 -18.65
CA VAL A 12 24.25 34.42 -19.65
C VAL A 12 24.90 33.25 -18.90
N CYS A 13 24.40 32.04 -19.09
CA CYS A 13 25.24 30.82 -19.02
C CYS A 13 24.59 29.75 -19.91
N LEU A 14 24.73 29.98 -21.21
CA LEU A 14 24.44 29.04 -22.27
C LEU A 14 25.78 28.49 -22.76
N MET A 15 26.01 27.18 -22.60
CA MET A 15 26.70 26.28 -23.55
C MET A 15 27.22 25.04 -22.82
N LEU A 16 26.45 23.94 -22.91
CA LEU A 16 26.92 22.57 -23.18
C LEU A 16 25.67 21.65 -23.25
N LEU A 17 24.79 21.91 -24.22
CA LEU A 17 23.77 20.97 -24.66
C LEU A 17 24.25 20.37 -25.98
N ARG A 18 24.88 19.20 -25.91
CA ARG A 18 25.12 18.36 -27.08
C ARG A 18 23.94 17.38 -27.21
N ALA A 19 23.16 17.60 -28.27
CA ALA A 19 22.37 16.62 -29.00
C ALA A 19 21.68 15.51 -28.19
N GLY A 20 20.62 15.89 -27.46
CA GLY A 20 19.47 14.99 -27.32
C GLY A 20 18.71 15.00 -28.64
N THR A 21 18.43 13.83 -29.20
CA THR A 21 17.71 13.66 -30.46
C THR A 21 16.36 14.39 -30.43
N ALA A 22 15.87 14.83 -31.60
CA ALA A 22 14.58 15.51 -31.75
C ALA A 22 13.38 14.71 -31.17
N GLU A 23 13.55 13.42 -30.89
CA GLU A 23 12.59 12.56 -30.17
C GLU A 23 12.39 12.98 -28.70
N ALA A 24 13.40 13.51 -28.03
CA ALA A 24 13.29 13.93 -26.63
C ALA A 24 12.41 15.19 -26.45
N GLN A 25 12.31 16.03 -27.47
CA GLN A 25 11.45 17.23 -27.46
C GLN A 25 10.01 16.94 -27.93
N LEU A 26 9.78 15.87 -28.70
CA LEU A 26 8.44 15.44 -29.09
C LEU A 26 7.62 14.82 -27.94
N LEU A 27 8.28 14.38 -26.85
CA LEU A 27 7.62 13.88 -25.64
C LEU A 27 7.01 15.00 -24.77
N ALA A 28 7.39 16.27 -24.98
CA ALA A 28 7.03 17.38 -24.10
C ALA A 28 5.87 18.26 -24.62
N THR A 29 5.40 18.07 -25.86
CA THR A 29 4.37 18.94 -26.45
C THR A 29 3.21 18.09 -26.97
N GLY A 30 2.09 18.17 -26.23
CA GLY A 30 0.87 17.45 -26.52
C GLY A 30 0.33 17.78 -27.92
N VAL A 31 0.23 16.74 -28.74
CA VAL A 31 -0.78 16.60 -29.78
C VAL A 31 -1.41 15.21 -29.56
N GLN A 32 -2.68 15.21 -29.15
CA GLN A 32 -3.55 14.03 -28.99
C GLN A 32 -3.92 13.47 -30.38
N GLY A 33 -2.94 12.95 -31.11
CA GLY A 33 -3.24 11.94 -32.13
C GLY A 33 -3.70 10.65 -31.44
N ASP A 34 -4.43 9.79 -32.15
CA ASP A 34 -4.83 8.47 -31.68
C ASP A 34 -3.57 7.60 -31.47
N ARG A 35 -2.94 7.71 -30.30
CA ARG A 35 -1.75 6.95 -29.89
C ARG A 35 -2.12 5.53 -29.46
N THR A 36 -3.00 4.88 -30.21
CA THR A 36 -3.53 3.55 -29.92
C THR A 36 -2.86 2.52 -30.83
N ALA A 37 -2.17 1.55 -30.24
CA ALA A 37 -1.64 0.42 -30.99
C ALA A 37 -2.63 -0.77 -30.93
N PRO A 38 -2.86 -1.49 -32.04
CA PRO A 38 -3.64 -2.71 -32.00
C PRO A 38 -2.87 -3.81 -31.26
N ILE A 39 -3.58 -4.57 -30.44
CA ILE A 39 -3.12 -5.88 -30.00
C ILE A 39 -3.24 -6.83 -31.19
N VAL A 40 -2.20 -7.62 -31.45
CA VAL A 40 -2.16 -8.56 -32.57
C VAL A 40 -1.68 -9.92 -32.07
N ASP A 41 -2.44 -10.97 -32.37
CA ASP A 41 -2.14 -12.35 -32.00
C ASP A 41 -1.86 -12.54 -30.50
N GLY A 42 -2.58 -11.79 -29.66
CA GLY A 42 -2.39 -11.79 -28.21
C GLY A 42 -1.11 -11.12 -27.71
N ILE A 43 -0.45 -10.32 -28.54
CA ILE A 43 0.68 -9.48 -28.13
C ILE A 43 0.23 -8.02 -28.06
N ALA A 44 0.35 -7.42 -26.88
CA ALA A 44 0.03 -6.03 -26.61
C ALA A 44 1.31 -5.17 -26.62
N PRO A 45 1.62 -4.48 -27.73
CA PRO A 45 2.87 -3.74 -27.84
C PRO A 45 2.86 -2.50 -26.93
N VAL A 46 3.88 -2.37 -26.07
CA VAL A 46 4.10 -1.19 -25.23
C VAL A 46 5.36 -0.50 -25.76
N THR A 47 5.17 0.58 -26.51
CA THR A 47 6.23 1.27 -27.27
C THR A 47 6.19 2.77 -27.01
N SER A 48 7.26 3.50 -27.36
CA SER A 48 7.26 4.96 -27.31
C SER A 48 6.22 5.63 -28.21
N GLN A 49 5.68 4.93 -29.21
CA GLN A 49 4.64 5.47 -30.10
C GLN A 49 3.26 5.51 -29.45
N ASN A 50 2.95 4.54 -28.58
CA ASN A 50 1.66 4.42 -27.90
C ASN A 50 1.75 4.63 -26.38
N THR A 51 2.91 5.04 -25.86
CA THR A 51 3.13 5.28 -24.43
C THR A 51 3.51 6.74 -24.21
N TRP A 52 2.86 7.42 -23.28
CA TRP A 52 3.14 8.83 -22.97
C TRP A 52 3.01 9.11 -21.48
N ARG A 53 3.74 10.11 -20.99
CA ARG A 53 3.65 10.52 -19.60
C ARG A 53 2.52 11.53 -19.43
N ASP A 54 1.57 11.24 -18.55
CA ASP A 54 0.52 12.16 -18.16
C ASP A 54 1.17 13.38 -17.48
N PRO A 55 0.98 14.62 -17.98
CA PRO A 55 1.63 15.79 -17.43
C PRO A 55 1.08 16.19 -16.05
N LEU A 56 -0.12 15.75 -15.69
CA LEU A 56 -0.76 16.08 -14.41
C LEU A 56 -0.33 15.10 -13.32
N THR A 57 -0.40 13.79 -13.60
CA THR A 57 -0.11 12.75 -12.60
C THR A 57 1.33 12.23 -12.67
N GLY A 58 2.02 12.48 -13.79
CA GLY A 58 3.36 11.97 -14.06
C GLY A 58 3.41 10.46 -14.32
N VAL A 59 2.26 9.78 -14.39
CA VAL A 59 2.10 8.34 -14.68
C VAL A 59 2.20 8.10 -16.19
N TRP A 60 2.79 6.98 -16.60
CA TRP A 60 2.80 6.60 -18.00
C TRP A 60 1.46 5.98 -18.39
N ARG A 61 0.86 6.44 -19.47
CA ARG A 61 -0.35 5.87 -20.06
C ARG A 61 0.01 5.15 -21.35
N VAL A 62 -0.69 4.06 -21.61
CA VAL A 62 -0.54 3.26 -22.84
C VAL A 62 -1.86 3.29 -23.62
N GLY A 63 -1.79 3.45 -24.94
CA GLY A 63 -2.93 3.30 -25.84
C GLY A 63 -2.92 1.93 -26.51
N LEU A 64 -3.97 1.13 -26.26
CA LEU A 64 -4.13 -0.22 -26.81
C LEU A 64 -5.57 -0.46 -27.25
N ALA A 65 -5.74 -1.07 -28.42
CA ALA A 65 -7.02 -1.57 -28.89
C ALA A 65 -7.08 -3.12 -28.74
N PRO A 66 -8.13 -3.69 -28.12
CA PRO A 66 -8.30 -5.14 -27.98
C PRO A 66 -8.18 -5.92 -29.28
N ASP A 67 -7.69 -7.15 -29.22
CA ASP A 67 -7.64 -8.09 -30.35
C ASP A 67 -8.93 -8.94 -30.39
N PRO A 68 -9.85 -8.71 -31.34
CA PRO A 68 -11.09 -9.49 -31.43
C PRO A 68 -10.85 -10.98 -31.72
N SER A 69 -9.68 -11.35 -32.24
CA SER A 69 -9.33 -12.75 -32.49
C SER A 69 -9.23 -13.57 -31.21
N ARG A 70 -8.96 -12.93 -30.05
CA ARG A 70 -8.85 -13.62 -28.76
C ARG A 70 -10.14 -14.34 -28.38
N LEU A 71 -11.31 -13.82 -28.76
CA LEU A 71 -12.60 -14.48 -28.50
C LEU A 71 -12.70 -15.89 -29.11
N ARG A 72 -11.96 -16.17 -30.18
CA ARG A 72 -11.92 -17.48 -30.84
C ARG A 72 -10.96 -18.47 -30.17
N GLN A 73 -10.11 -18.00 -29.26
CA GLN A 73 -9.19 -18.85 -28.54
C GLN A 73 -9.88 -19.55 -27.37
N PRO A 74 -9.42 -20.75 -26.96
CA PRO A 74 -9.88 -21.39 -25.74
C PRO A 74 -9.69 -20.48 -24.51
N VAL A 75 -10.69 -20.40 -23.63
CA VAL A 75 -10.64 -19.59 -22.40
C VAL A 75 -9.55 -20.06 -21.42
N VAL A 76 -9.24 -21.36 -21.45
CA VAL A 76 -8.18 -22.03 -20.67
C VAL A 76 -7.55 -23.10 -21.54
N ASP A 77 -6.38 -23.59 -21.15
CA ASP A 77 -5.74 -24.76 -21.77
C ASP A 77 -6.74 -25.93 -21.95
N PRO A 78 -7.03 -26.36 -23.20
CA PRO A 78 -7.90 -27.50 -23.47
C PRO A 78 -7.41 -28.82 -22.87
N ALA A 79 -6.10 -28.99 -22.72
CA ALA A 79 -5.47 -30.20 -22.19
C ALA A 79 -5.47 -30.27 -20.66
N SER A 80 -5.70 -29.15 -19.97
CA SER A 80 -5.72 -29.13 -18.52
C SER A 80 -6.88 -29.95 -17.95
N ALA A 81 -6.55 -30.82 -17.00
CA ALA A 81 -7.49 -31.60 -16.20
C ALA A 81 -7.84 -30.94 -14.85
N ALA A 82 -7.34 -29.72 -14.58
CA ALA A 82 -7.61 -29.03 -13.32
C ALA A 82 -9.12 -28.74 -13.17
N PRO A 83 -9.76 -29.09 -12.03
CA PRO A 83 -11.22 -28.97 -11.88
C PRO A 83 -11.78 -27.58 -12.15
N ALA A 84 -11.08 -26.53 -11.70
CA ALA A 84 -11.50 -25.14 -11.93
C ALA A 84 -11.45 -24.74 -13.42
N MET A 85 -10.44 -25.19 -14.15
CA MET A 85 -10.35 -24.97 -15.60
C MET A 85 -11.44 -25.73 -16.35
N GLY A 86 -11.74 -26.97 -15.95
CA GLY A 86 -12.87 -27.73 -16.50
C GLY A 86 -14.22 -27.05 -16.23
N MET A 87 -14.41 -26.49 -15.04
CA MET A 87 -15.61 -25.71 -14.69
C MET A 87 -15.74 -24.46 -15.56
N LEU A 88 -14.68 -23.64 -15.65
CA LEU A 88 -14.67 -22.43 -16.45
C LEU A 88 -14.92 -22.72 -17.94
N ARG A 89 -14.30 -23.78 -18.48
CA ARG A 89 -14.50 -24.21 -19.88
C ARG A 89 -15.98 -24.51 -20.16
N ARG A 90 -16.67 -25.20 -19.25
CA ARG A 90 -18.11 -25.48 -19.38
C ARG A 90 -18.95 -24.21 -19.30
N LEU A 91 -18.67 -23.32 -18.33
CA LEU A 91 -19.40 -22.06 -18.18
C LEU A 91 -19.25 -21.17 -19.43
N TYR A 92 -18.03 -21.07 -19.96
CA TYR A 92 -17.74 -20.31 -21.17
C TYR A 92 -18.46 -20.90 -22.39
N ALA A 93 -18.42 -22.22 -22.58
CA ALA A 93 -19.13 -22.90 -23.66
C ALA A 93 -20.66 -22.72 -23.59
N GLN A 94 -21.20 -22.45 -22.40
CA GLN A 94 -22.62 -22.15 -22.17
C GLN A 94 -22.96 -20.65 -22.32
N GLY A 95 -21.98 -19.80 -22.67
CA GLY A 95 -22.16 -18.34 -22.71
C GLY A 95 -22.32 -17.69 -21.33
N ARG A 96 -22.02 -18.43 -20.25
CA ARG A 96 -22.20 -17.98 -18.86
C ARG A 96 -20.95 -17.36 -18.25
N ALA A 97 -19.83 -17.37 -18.96
CA ALA A 97 -18.57 -16.77 -18.50
C ALA A 97 -18.03 -15.84 -19.59
N ALA A 98 -17.48 -14.70 -19.20
CA ALA A 98 -17.00 -13.65 -20.10
C ALA A 98 -15.69 -14.02 -20.80
N GLY A 99 -14.86 -14.86 -20.17
CA GLY A 99 -13.51 -15.14 -20.66
C GLY A 99 -12.53 -13.98 -20.44
N LEU A 100 -11.42 -13.97 -21.18
CA LEU A 100 -10.27 -13.08 -20.96
C LEU A 100 -9.85 -12.29 -22.20
N ALA A 101 -10.65 -12.30 -23.27
CA ALA A 101 -10.28 -11.70 -24.55
C ALA A 101 -9.96 -10.19 -24.50
N THR A 102 -10.45 -9.48 -23.49
CA THR A 102 -10.22 -8.04 -23.25
C THR A 102 -9.30 -7.79 -22.06
N THR A 103 -8.61 -8.81 -21.54
CA THR A 103 -7.72 -8.71 -20.38
C THR A 103 -6.26 -8.81 -20.81
N LEU A 104 -5.43 -7.93 -20.25
CA LEU A 104 -3.98 -7.97 -20.41
C LEU A 104 -3.34 -8.81 -19.32
N TYR A 105 -2.25 -9.47 -19.69
CA TYR A 105 -1.27 -9.98 -18.75
C TYR A 105 0.01 -9.13 -18.82
N ASP A 106 0.36 -8.50 -17.69
CA ASP A 106 1.55 -7.65 -17.55
C ASP A 106 2.56 -8.30 -16.59
N ASN A 107 3.66 -8.80 -17.15
CA ASN A 107 4.77 -9.33 -16.36
C ASN A 107 5.87 -8.28 -16.24
N ARG A 108 6.16 -7.87 -15.00
CA ARG A 108 7.15 -6.83 -14.70
C ARG A 108 8.39 -7.38 -14.02
N ASP A 109 8.77 -8.60 -14.38
CA ASP A 109 10.00 -9.23 -13.92
C ASP A 109 10.86 -9.81 -15.04
N ARG A 110 10.61 -9.37 -16.29
CA ARG A 110 11.32 -9.82 -17.51
C ARG A 110 11.26 -11.33 -17.69
N ASP A 111 10.04 -11.86 -17.56
CA ASP A 111 9.74 -13.28 -17.69
C ASP A 111 10.51 -14.15 -16.69
N HIS A 112 10.81 -13.61 -15.50
CA HIS A 112 11.35 -14.39 -14.40
C HIS A 112 10.27 -15.29 -13.78
N SER A 113 9.04 -14.81 -13.63
CA SER A 113 7.89 -15.60 -13.15
C SER A 113 6.66 -15.48 -14.06
N PRO A 114 6.77 -15.86 -15.35
CA PRO A 114 5.70 -15.62 -16.29
C PRO A 114 4.55 -16.64 -16.10
N LEU A 115 3.32 -16.18 -16.28
CA LEU A 115 2.17 -17.02 -16.58
C LEU A 115 2.35 -17.57 -17.99
N SER A 116 2.16 -18.88 -18.17
CA SER A 116 2.25 -19.49 -19.49
C SER A 116 1.14 -18.95 -20.41
N PRO A 117 1.46 -18.47 -21.62
CA PRO A 117 0.44 -18.06 -22.61
C PRO A 117 -0.54 -19.19 -22.96
N THR A 118 -0.11 -20.45 -22.86
CA THR A 118 -0.96 -21.62 -23.14
C THR A 118 -1.99 -21.90 -22.04
N ALA A 119 -1.76 -21.43 -20.81
CA ALA A 119 -2.67 -21.67 -19.69
C ALA A 119 -4.00 -20.92 -19.88
N PHE A 120 -3.94 -19.72 -20.47
CA PHE A 120 -5.08 -18.84 -20.74
C PHE A 120 -4.93 -18.19 -22.13
N PRO A 121 -5.20 -18.93 -23.23
CA PRO A 121 -4.94 -18.46 -24.60
C PRO A 121 -5.65 -17.16 -25.03
N GLN A 122 -6.69 -16.74 -24.30
CA GLN A 122 -7.40 -15.49 -24.55
C GLN A 122 -6.66 -14.24 -24.00
N LEU A 123 -5.75 -14.39 -23.04
CA LEU A 123 -5.00 -13.26 -22.50
C LEU A 123 -4.08 -12.67 -23.56
N SER A 124 -3.98 -11.34 -23.55
CA SER A 124 -2.99 -10.63 -24.35
C SER A 124 -1.79 -10.23 -23.49
N HIS A 125 -0.60 -10.66 -23.86
CA HIS A 125 0.64 -10.43 -23.11
C HIS A 125 1.28 -9.12 -23.53
N THR A 126 1.65 -8.27 -22.57
CA THR A 126 2.39 -7.04 -22.84
C THR A 126 3.78 -7.36 -23.39
N ALA A 127 4.20 -6.64 -24.42
CA ALA A 127 5.55 -6.70 -24.98
C ALA A 127 6.16 -5.30 -25.01
N TYR A 128 7.10 -5.04 -24.12
CA TYR A 128 7.77 -3.74 -24.02
C TYR A 128 8.86 -3.61 -25.08
N SER A 129 8.93 -2.44 -25.72
CA SER A 129 10.02 -2.11 -26.63
C SER A 129 11.33 -1.85 -25.87
N GLN A 130 12.45 -2.02 -26.58
CA GLN A 130 13.79 -1.91 -25.99
C GLN A 130 14.07 -0.55 -25.34
N ASP A 131 13.56 0.54 -25.91
CA ASP A 131 13.71 1.90 -25.35
C ASP A 131 12.96 2.06 -24.02
N LEU A 132 11.77 1.48 -23.87
CA LEU A 132 11.05 1.52 -22.59
C LEU A 132 11.67 0.57 -21.55
N SER A 133 12.14 -0.61 -21.97
CA SER A 133 12.92 -1.49 -21.10
C SER A 133 14.22 -0.83 -20.62
N ALA A 134 14.89 -0.04 -21.46
CA ALA A 134 16.07 0.73 -21.07
C ALA A 134 15.76 1.81 -20.02
N MET A 135 14.51 2.28 -19.95
CA MET A 135 13.99 3.14 -18.88
C MET A 135 13.48 2.36 -17.66
N ASN A 136 13.61 1.03 -17.63
CA ASN A 136 13.05 0.11 -16.63
C ASN A 136 11.54 0.21 -16.45
N LEU A 137 10.82 0.59 -17.51
CA LEU A 137 9.34 0.61 -17.50
C LEU A 137 8.73 -0.79 -17.59
N ASP A 138 9.51 -1.81 -17.92
CA ASP A 138 9.12 -3.23 -18.01
C ASP A 138 9.39 -4.02 -16.72
N TYR A 139 9.92 -3.37 -15.68
CA TYR A 139 10.46 -4.04 -14.50
C TYR A 139 9.95 -3.39 -13.21
N ASN A 140 10.01 -4.14 -12.11
CA ASN A 140 9.67 -3.67 -10.76
C ASN A 140 8.16 -3.42 -10.54
N TRP A 141 7.83 -2.76 -9.43
CA TRP A 141 6.48 -2.36 -9.05
C TRP A 141 5.73 -1.64 -10.19
N ALA A 142 4.44 -1.92 -10.30
CA ALA A 142 3.63 -1.58 -11.46
C ALA A 142 3.14 -0.13 -11.52
N GLY A 143 3.11 0.60 -10.39
CA GLY A 143 2.43 1.90 -10.28
C GLY A 143 2.99 3.03 -11.14
N GLY A 144 3.96 2.76 -12.01
CA GLY A 144 4.42 3.70 -13.03
C GLY A 144 3.59 3.72 -14.32
N ILE A 145 2.74 2.72 -14.59
CA ILE A 145 2.05 2.55 -15.88
C ILE A 145 0.56 2.25 -15.71
N LEU A 146 -0.28 2.93 -16.49
CA LEU A 146 -1.71 2.68 -16.62
C LEU A 146 -2.07 2.21 -18.03
N PHE A 147 -2.66 1.02 -18.08
CA PHE A 147 -3.26 0.44 -19.28
C PHE A 147 -4.75 0.80 -19.41
N PRO A 148 -5.29 0.84 -20.65
CA PRO A 148 -6.69 1.16 -20.89
C PRO A 148 -7.63 -0.05 -20.72
N LEU A 149 -7.06 -1.25 -20.58
CA LEU A 149 -7.78 -2.51 -20.39
C LEU A 149 -7.53 -3.03 -18.97
N ALA A 150 -8.39 -3.94 -18.51
CA ALA A 150 -8.16 -4.66 -17.26
C ALA A 150 -6.85 -5.45 -17.33
N VAL A 151 -6.10 -5.47 -16.23
CA VAL A 151 -4.77 -6.10 -16.15
C VAL A 151 -4.77 -7.13 -15.04
N ILE A 152 -4.16 -8.28 -15.34
CA ILE A 152 -3.63 -9.19 -14.34
C ILE A 152 -2.12 -9.13 -14.49
N GLY A 153 -1.40 -8.87 -13.41
CA GLY A 153 0.05 -8.78 -13.50
C GLY A 153 0.79 -9.27 -12.27
N ASN A 154 2.09 -9.40 -12.43
CA ASN A 154 2.98 -9.77 -11.36
C ASN A 154 4.39 -9.22 -11.56
N SER A 155 5.14 -9.16 -10.47
CA SER A 155 6.59 -9.01 -10.51
C SER A 155 7.18 -9.78 -9.34
N SER A 156 7.85 -10.87 -9.65
CA SER A 156 8.50 -11.77 -8.69
C SER A 156 9.92 -11.28 -8.34
N THR A 157 10.05 -9.96 -8.20
CA THR A 157 11.29 -9.25 -7.87
C THR A 157 11.17 -8.61 -6.49
N ALA A 158 12.30 -8.22 -5.93
CA ALA A 158 12.36 -7.50 -4.67
C ALA A 158 13.68 -6.72 -4.60
N ARG A 159 13.78 -5.80 -3.65
CA ARG A 159 15.10 -5.31 -3.22
C ARG A 159 15.67 -6.35 -2.26
N VAL A 160 16.62 -7.14 -2.75
CA VAL A 160 17.11 -8.35 -2.05
C VAL A 160 18.28 -8.07 -1.09
N SER A 161 18.89 -6.89 -1.17
CA SER A 161 20.12 -6.59 -0.44
C SER A 161 20.18 -5.14 0.07
N GLY A 162 21.05 -4.95 1.05
CA GLY A 162 21.28 -3.66 1.68
C GLY A 162 20.18 -3.28 2.68
N PRO A 163 20.33 -2.11 3.31
CA PRO A 163 19.39 -1.60 4.32
C PRO A 163 17.96 -1.46 3.82
N LEU A 164 17.79 -1.09 2.54
CA LEU A 164 16.49 -0.85 1.92
C LEU A 164 15.89 -2.13 1.33
N ALA A 165 16.41 -3.31 1.67
CA ALA A 165 15.85 -4.57 1.24
C ALA A 165 14.39 -4.69 1.69
N ARG A 166 13.52 -5.06 0.75
CA ARG A 166 12.06 -5.15 0.89
C ARG A 166 11.40 -5.69 -0.38
N SER A 167 10.22 -6.28 -0.23
CA SER A 167 9.29 -6.60 -1.32
C SER A 167 8.76 -5.36 -2.03
N LEU A 168 8.18 -5.61 -3.20
CA LEU A 168 7.49 -4.58 -3.97
C LEU A 168 6.22 -4.09 -3.29
N GLY A 169 5.55 -4.92 -2.47
CA GLY A 169 4.40 -4.46 -1.69
C GLY A 169 4.77 -3.45 -0.61
N ARG A 170 5.92 -3.61 0.05
CA ARG A 170 6.39 -2.57 0.97
C ARG A 170 6.86 -1.32 0.24
N ILE A 171 7.35 -1.45 -1.00
CA ILE A 171 7.66 -0.29 -1.86
C ILE A 171 6.38 0.45 -2.24
N SER A 172 5.34 -0.26 -2.66
CA SER A 172 4.08 0.33 -3.11
C SER A 172 3.34 1.07 -2.01
N MET A 173 3.61 0.76 -0.74
CA MET A 173 3.04 1.45 0.43
C MET A 173 4.00 2.45 1.07
N GLY A 174 5.23 2.61 0.56
CA GLY A 174 6.31 3.37 1.20
C GLY A 174 6.17 4.90 1.22
N GLY A 175 4.97 5.44 1.06
CA GLY A 175 4.65 6.87 1.08
C GLY A 175 3.45 7.22 0.19
N GLN A 176 2.96 8.46 0.31
CA GLN A 176 1.75 8.96 -0.36
C GLN A 176 1.70 8.64 -1.87
N ILE A 177 2.72 9.06 -2.62
CA ILE A 177 2.74 8.91 -4.10
C ILE A 177 2.64 7.44 -4.53
N ASN A 178 3.32 6.53 -3.81
CA ASN A 178 3.29 5.12 -4.16
C ASN A 178 1.93 4.50 -3.83
N ALA A 179 1.38 4.83 -2.68
CA ALA A 179 0.07 4.34 -2.26
C ALA A 179 -1.04 4.84 -3.19
N GLU A 180 -1.02 6.12 -3.60
CA GLU A 180 -1.94 6.70 -4.56
C GLU A 180 -1.87 5.99 -5.92
N ARG A 181 -0.66 5.74 -6.43
CA ARG A 181 -0.49 4.99 -7.68
C ARG A 181 -1.01 3.56 -7.58
N SER A 182 -0.82 2.91 -6.44
CA SER A 182 -1.41 1.59 -6.19
C SER A 182 -2.94 1.63 -6.13
N TYR A 183 -3.52 2.68 -5.55
CA TYR A 183 -4.96 2.93 -5.62
C TYR A 183 -5.43 3.17 -7.06
N GLU A 184 -4.70 3.96 -7.85
CA GLU A 184 -5.04 4.23 -9.25
C GLU A 184 -5.08 2.94 -10.08
N LEU A 185 -4.07 2.07 -9.95
CA LEU A 185 -4.06 0.75 -10.58
C LEU A 185 -5.32 -0.05 -10.21
N TYR A 186 -5.63 -0.11 -8.91
CA TYR A 186 -6.76 -0.84 -8.37
C TYR A 186 -8.11 -0.32 -8.90
N ALA A 187 -8.29 1.01 -8.92
CA ALA A 187 -9.48 1.66 -9.45
C ALA A 187 -9.62 1.57 -10.99
N HIS A 188 -8.52 1.28 -11.70
CA HIS A 188 -8.50 1.04 -13.15
C HIS A 188 -8.48 -0.46 -13.50
N ASN A 189 -8.95 -1.32 -12.59
CA ASN A 189 -9.08 -2.77 -12.81
C ASN A 189 -7.76 -3.52 -13.03
N HIS A 190 -6.65 -3.01 -12.50
CA HIS A 190 -5.37 -3.70 -12.53
C HIS A 190 -5.16 -4.47 -11.22
N SER A 191 -5.07 -5.79 -11.31
CA SER A 191 -4.79 -6.67 -10.18
C SER A 191 -3.36 -7.19 -10.27
N TYR A 192 -2.50 -6.77 -9.35
CA TYR A 192 -1.10 -7.21 -9.28
C TYR A 192 -0.84 -8.14 -8.11
N VAL A 193 0.09 -9.08 -8.31
CA VAL A 193 0.62 -9.98 -7.28
C VAL A 193 2.11 -9.75 -7.08
N TYR A 194 2.54 -9.63 -5.83
CA TYR A 194 3.95 -9.55 -5.44
C TYR A 194 4.27 -10.59 -4.35
N PRO A 195 5.45 -11.22 -4.37
CA PRO A 195 5.91 -12.04 -3.27
C PRO A 195 6.40 -11.19 -2.08
N GLU A 196 6.21 -11.69 -0.85
CA GLU A 196 6.63 -10.99 0.38
C GLU A 196 8.14 -10.93 0.57
N HIS A 197 8.89 -11.91 0.04
CA HIS A 197 10.35 -11.91 0.01
C HIS A 197 11.03 -11.49 1.34
N ARG A 198 10.86 -12.28 2.40
CA ARG A 198 11.45 -12.09 3.75
C ARG A 198 10.97 -10.85 4.51
N ASP A 199 9.79 -10.36 4.18
CA ASP A 199 9.11 -9.32 4.93
C ASP A 199 8.07 -9.90 5.90
N HIS A 200 7.72 -11.17 5.75
CA HIS A 200 6.75 -11.85 6.60
C HIS A 200 7.12 -13.33 6.72
N ASP A 201 8.12 -13.63 7.56
CA ASP A 201 8.54 -15.00 7.85
C ASP A 201 9.00 -15.16 9.31
N PRO A 202 9.02 -16.40 9.87
CA PRO A 202 9.37 -16.63 11.27
C PRO A 202 10.76 -16.12 11.70
N ASN A 203 11.72 -15.96 10.78
CA ASN A 203 13.06 -15.49 11.11
C ASN A 203 13.15 -13.96 11.10
N THR A 204 12.32 -13.29 10.30
CA THR A 204 12.38 -11.84 10.10
C THR A 204 11.25 -11.08 10.78
N GLY A 205 10.22 -11.82 11.23
CA GLY A 205 8.99 -11.29 11.78
C GLY A 205 8.10 -10.68 10.70
N ASP A 206 7.16 -9.86 11.13
CA ASP A 206 6.31 -9.07 10.26
C ASP A 206 6.88 -7.65 10.08
N ARG A 207 7.41 -7.36 8.89
CA ARG A 207 8.03 -6.08 8.53
C ARG A 207 7.09 -5.12 7.81
N PHE A 208 5.85 -5.53 7.57
CA PHE A 208 4.86 -4.68 6.91
C PHE A 208 4.34 -3.62 7.89
N PHE A 209 4.51 -2.35 7.53
CA PHE A 209 4.02 -1.21 8.30
C PHE A 209 2.57 -0.83 7.95
N ALA A 210 2.02 -1.39 6.87
CA ALA A 210 0.64 -1.19 6.46
C ALA A 210 0.14 -2.41 5.69
N ASN A 211 -1.18 -2.57 5.65
CA ASN A 211 -1.89 -3.49 4.79
C ASN A 211 -2.80 -2.69 3.85
N ALA A 212 -3.03 -3.18 2.63
CA ALA A 212 -3.84 -2.48 1.63
C ALA A 212 -4.54 -3.47 0.68
N PRO A 213 -5.73 -3.12 0.14
CA PRO A 213 -6.46 -3.98 -0.78
C PRO A 213 -5.97 -3.91 -2.25
N TYR A 214 -4.95 -3.11 -2.54
CA TYR A 214 -4.56 -2.72 -3.91
C TYR A 214 -3.82 -3.80 -4.71
N PHE A 215 -3.25 -4.78 -4.02
CA PHE A 215 -2.51 -5.89 -4.62
C PHE A 215 -2.64 -7.12 -3.74
N LEU A 216 -2.17 -8.26 -4.24
CA LEU A 216 -2.02 -9.47 -3.45
C LEU A 216 -0.55 -9.67 -3.09
N MET A 217 -0.31 -9.96 -1.81
CA MET A 217 1.00 -10.36 -1.33
C MET A 217 1.03 -11.88 -1.18
N SER A 218 1.87 -12.58 -1.93
CA SER A 218 2.00 -14.04 -1.81
C SER A 218 3.10 -14.42 -0.82
N GLN A 219 2.83 -15.42 0.04
CA GLN A 219 3.83 -15.97 0.94
C GLN A 219 4.95 -16.65 0.16
N GLY A 220 6.19 -16.22 0.38
CA GLY A 220 7.39 -16.77 -0.22
C GLY A 220 8.12 -15.76 -1.11
N SER A 221 8.93 -16.29 -2.04
CA SER A 221 9.79 -15.53 -2.94
C SER A 221 9.43 -15.82 -4.40
N SER A 222 10.42 -15.90 -5.29
CA SER A 222 10.19 -16.14 -6.73
C SER A 222 9.23 -17.31 -6.97
N TYR A 223 8.33 -17.14 -7.94
CA TYR A 223 7.30 -18.10 -8.35
C TYR A 223 6.15 -18.33 -7.37
N SER A 224 6.19 -17.78 -6.15
CA SER A 224 5.08 -17.91 -5.19
C SER A 224 3.81 -17.15 -5.60
N ASP A 225 3.95 -16.21 -6.52
CA ASP A 225 2.91 -15.38 -7.10
C ASP A 225 2.06 -16.11 -8.15
N LYS A 226 2.63 -17.09 -8.87
CA LYS A 226 1.96 -17.81 -9.98
C LYS A 226 0.59 -18.41 -9.63
N PRO A 227 0.39 -19.08 -8.48
CA PRO A 227 -0.92 -19.60 -8.08
C PRO A 227 -1.97 -18.50 -7.94
N PHE A 228 -1.59 -17.31 -7.46
CA PHE A 228 -2.48 -16.18 -7.29
C PHE A 228 -2.78 -15.50 -8.62
N VAL A 229 -1.79 -15.33 -9.49
CA VAL A 229 -2.01 -14.85 -10.87
C VAL A 229 -2.99 -15.76 -11.62
N THR A 230 -2.82 -17.09 -11.46
CA THR A 230 -3.74 -18.09 -12.02
C THR A 230 -5.15 -17.95 -11.42
N ALA A 231 -5.27 -17.73 -10.11
CA ALA A 231 -6.55 -17.52 -9.44
C ALA A 231 -7.25 -16.25 -9.93
N LEU A 232 -6.51 -15.14 -10.10
CA LEU A 232 -7.04 -13.90 -10.66
C LEU A 232 -7.57 -14.11 -12.09
N ALA A 233 -6.80 -14.81 -12.95
CA ALA A 233 -7.23 -15.14 -14.30
C ALA A 233 -8.50 -15.99 -14.33
N LEU A 234 -8.60 -16.99 -13.45
CA LEU A 234 -9.83 -17.78 -13.30
C LEU A 234 -11.00 -16.91 -12.86
N ILE A 235 -10.85 -16.04 -11.87
CA ILE A 235 -11.94 -15.17 -11.38
C ILE A 235 -12.39 -14.20 -12.48
N TYR A 236 -11.45 -13.47 -13.08
CA TYR A 236 -11.72 -12.51 -14.16
C TYR A 236 -12.49 -13.15 -15.31
N ALA A 237 -12.13 -14.37 -15.68
CA ALA A 237 -12.78 -15.12 -16.75
C ALA A 237 -14.19 -15.60 -16.41
N SER A 238 -14.48 -15.80 -15.12
CA SER A 238 -15.66 -16.53 -14.63
C SER A 238 -16.88 -15.67 -14.41
N TYR A 239 -16.75 -14.35 -14.30
CA TYR A 239 -17.90 -13.45 -14.27
C TYR A 239 -18.78 -13.68 -15.51
N THR A 240 -20.10 -13.52 -15.38
CA THR A 240 -20.97 -13.53 -16.56
C THR A 240 -20.60 -12.36 -17.49
N PRO A 241 -20.87 -12.43 -18.80
CA PRO A 241 -20.58 -11.33 -19.73
C PRO A 241 -21.13 -9.98 -19.25
N GLU A 242 -22.36 -9.96 -18.74
CA GLU A 242 -23.04 -8.75 -18.26
C GLU A 242 -22.39 -8.20 -16.98
N THR A 243 -22.08 -9.08 -16.02
CA THR A 243 -21.41 -8.68 -14.78
C THR A 243 -20.02 -8.15 -15.09
N ARG A 244 -19.28 -8.83 -15.99
CA ARG A 244 -17.94 -8.42 -16.38
C ARG A 244 -17.92 -7.04 -17.03
N ALA A 245 -18.80 -6.80 -17.99
CA ALA A 245 -18.90 -5.51 -18.67
C ALA A 245 -19.16 -4.37 -17.68
N ARG A 246 -20.07 -4.58 -16.72
CA ARG A 246 -20.36 -3.57 -15.69
C ARG A 246 -19.19 -3.34 -14.75
N LEU A 247 -18.49 -4.40 -14.32
CA LEU A 247 -17.29 -4.29 -13.48
C LEU A 247 -16.14 -3.55 -14.18
N ASP A 248 -15.95 -3.79 -15.48
CA ASP A 248 -14.96 -3.09 -16.29
C ASP A 248 -15.29 -1.59 -16.39
N GLU A 249 -16.54 -1.25 -16.74
CA GLU A 249 -17.01 0.14 -16.88
C GLU A 249 -16.94 0.92 -15.55
N SER A 250 -17.30 0.29 -14.44
CA SER A 250 -17.37 0.95 -13.13
C SER A 250 -16.05 0.99 -12.37
N GLY A 251 -14.96 0.41 -12.90
CA GLY A 251 -13.68 0.33 -12.19
C GLY A 251 -13.72 -0.56 -10.94
N LEU A 252 -14.63 -1.55 -10.88
CA LEU A 252 -14.84 -2.38 -9.68
C LEU A 252 -14.28 -3.80 -9.82
N LEU A 253 -13.81 -4.21 -11.00
CA LEU A 253 -13.34 -5.58 -11.25
C LEU A 253 -12.25 -6.03 -10.27
N ALA A 254 -11.25 -5.19 -10.02
CA ALA A 254 -10.16 -5.56 -9.09
C ALA A 254 -10.69 -5.72 -7.66
N SER A 255 -11.56 -4.82 -7.20
CA SER A 255 -12.15 -4.87 -5.87
C SER A 255 -13.07 -6.06 -5.63
N VAL A 256 -13.93 -6.38 -6.60
CA VAL A 256 -14.80 -7.55 -6.51
C VAL A 256 -13.98 -8.83 -6.62
N THR A 257 -12.90 -8.83 -7.39
CA THR A 257 -11.98 -9.97 -7.47
C THR A 257 -11.26 -10.22 -6.13
N GLN A 258 -10.81 -9.17 -5.45
CA GLN A 258 -10.29 -9.28 -4.07
C GLN A 258 -11.34 -9.87 -3.12
N MET A 259 -12.59 -9.42 -3.21
CA MET A 259 -13.69 -9.98 -2.41
C MET A 259 -13.89 -11.47 -2.70
N VAL A 260 -13.99 -11.86 -3.98
CA VAL A 260 -14.17 -13.25 -4.40
C VAL A 260 -13.03 -14.14 -3.90
N LEU A 261 -11.78 -13.69 -4.04
CA LEU A 261 -10.61 -14.44 -3.60
C LEU A 261 -10.68 -14.70 -2.09
N ARG A 262 -10.88 -13.65 -1.29
CA ARG A 262 -10.90 -13.70 0.18
C ARG A 262 -12.05 -14.55 0.71
N ARG A 263 -13.26 -14.42 0.15
CA ARG A 263 -14.43 -15.24 0.49
C ARG A 263 -14.26 -16.72 0.14
N SER A 264 -13.41 -17.02 -0.83
CA SER A 264 -13.22 -18.39 -1.32
C SER A 264 -12.03 -19.10 -0.67
N LEU A 265 -11.31 -18.45 0.25
CA LEU A 265 -10.20 -19.09 0.95
C LEU A 265 -10.66 -20.30 1.76
N SER A 266 -9.73 -21.21 2.02
CA SER A 266 -9.98 -22.38 2.85
C SER A 266 -10.42 -21.98 4.26
N GLY A 267 -11.51 -22.59 4.73
CA GLY A 267 -12.09 -22.32 6.04
C GLY A 267 -12.86 -21.00 6.17
N ILE A 268 -13.05 -20.24 5.09
CA ILE A 268 -13.96 -19.09 5.05
C ILE A 268 -15.30 -19.56 4.48
N GLN A 269 -16.31 -19.70 5.34
CA GLN A 269 -17.61 -20.28 4.95
C GLN A 269 -18.79 -19.39 5.29
N THR A 270 -18.65 -18.56 6.33
CA THR A 270 -19.69 -17.68 6.85
C THR A 270 -19.32 -16.19 6.69
N PRO A 271 -20.30 -15.27 6.77
CA PRO A 271 -20.01 -13.84 6.86
C PRO A 271 -19.06 -13.49 8.02
N GLN A 272 -19.16 -14.19 9.15
CA GLN A 272 -18.30 -13.99 10.32
C GLN A 272 -16.87 -14.45 10.05
N ASP A 273 -16.67 -15.56 9.34
CA ASP A 273 -15.33 -15.97 8.90
C ASP A 273 -14.72 -14.92 7.96
N TYR A 274 -15.55 -14.35 7.08
CA TYR A 274 -15.13 -13.28 6.18
C TYR A 274 -14.75 -12.03 6.96
N LEU A 275 -15.57 -11.58 7.91
CA LEU A 275 -15.29 -10.44 8.79
C LEU A 275 -14.29 -10.79 9.92
N SER A 276 -13.26 -11.59 9.62
CA SER A 276 -12.22 -11.97 10.57
C SER A 276 -10.83 -11.80 9.97
N PRO A 277 -9.78 -11.69 10.82
CA PRO A 277 -8.40 -11.64 10.34
C PRO A 277 -8.02 -12.74 9.34
N ARG A 278 -8.65 -13.93 9.47
CA ARG A 278 -8.34 -15.10 8.63
C ARG A 278 -8.62 -14.88 7.14
N ALA A 279 -9.63 -14.09 6.78
CA ALA A 279 -9.91 -13.76 5.38
C ALA A 279 -9.09 -12.55 4.89
N HIS A 280 -8.43 -11.85 5.81
CA HIS A 280 -7.75 -10.59 5.54
C HIS A 280 -6.28 -10.53 5.97
N PRO A 281 -5.47 -11.57 5.65
CA PRO A 281 -4.04 -11.52 5.96
C PRO A 281 -3.35 -10.41 5.15
N VAL A 282 -2.24 -9.90 5.68
CA VAL A 282 -1.31 -9.05 4.90
C VAL A 282 -0.57 -9.87 3.84
N VAL A 283 -0.33 -11.16 4.09
CA VAL A 283 0.31 -12.11 3.18
C VAL A 283 -0.55 -13.37 3.02
N PHE A 284 -0.88 -13.72 1.79
CA PHE A 284 -1.71 -14.88 1.47
C PHE A 284 -0.88 -16.14 1.23
N ASP A 285 -1.31 -17.25 1.81
CA ASP A 285 -0.75 -18.57 1.53
C ASP A 285 -1.51 -19.26 0.39
N LYS A 286 -0.76 -19.70 -0.63
CA LYS A 286 -1.30 -20.46 -1.77
C LYS A 286 -2.06 -21.72 -1.34
N SER A 287 -1.71 -22.31 -0.19
CA SER A 287 -2.37 -23.50 0.36
C SER A 287 -3.85 -23.26 0.68
N GLN A 288 -4.25 -22.00 0.88
CA GLN A 288 -5.62 -21.63 1.18
C GLN A 288 -6.48 -21.41 -0.08
N LEU A 289 -5.87 -21.36 -1.27
CA LEU A 289 -6.60 -21.12 -2.51
C LEU A 289 -7.55 -22.28 -2.83
N ARG A 290 -8.80 -21.95 -3.17
CA ARG A 290 -9.80 -22.92 -3.67
C ARG A 290 -10.31 -22.46 -5.04
N PRO A 291 -9.56 -22.70 -6.13
CA PRO A 291 -9.87 -22.11 -7.43
C PRO A 291 -11.27 -22.44 -7.97
N ALA A 292 -11.80 -23.64 -7.71
CA ALA A 292 -13.16 -23.99 -8.13
C ALA A 292 -14.24 -23.21 -7.37
N ALA A 293 -14.03 -22.91 -6.08
CA ALA A 293 -14.94 -22.07 -5.32
C ALA A 293 -14.90 -20.62 -5.82
N MET A 294 -13.71 -20.13 -6.18
CA MET A 294 -13.52 -18.80 -6.78
C MET A 294 -14.26 -18.65 -8.11
N VAL A 295 -14.13 -19.62 -9.02
CA VAL A 295 -14.88 -19.67 -10.29
C VAL A 295 -16.38 -19.66 -10.03
N GLY A 296 -16.85 -20.50 -9.11
CA GLY A 296 -18.28 -20.58 -8.76
C GLY A 296 -18.84 -19.28 -8.18
N LEU A 297 -18.13 -18.66 -7.23
CA LEU A 297 -18.55 -17.42 -6.60
C LEU A 297 -18.54 -16.26 -7.60
N ALA A 298 -17.48 -16.11 -8.41
CA ALA A 298 -17.42 -15.08 -9.44
C ALA A 298 -18.59 -15.19 -10.43
N ASN A 299 -18.93 -16.41 -10.85
CA ASN A 299 -20.04 -16.65 -11.78
C ASN A 299 -21.43 -16.40 -11.17
N ALA A 300 -21.54 -16.44 -9.84
CA ALA A 300 -22.78 -16.21 -9.11
C ALA A 300 -23.07 -14.73 -8.85
N ILE A 301 -22.10 -13.84 -9.05
CA ILE A 301 -22.30 -12.39 -8.86
C ILE A 301 -23.08 -11.85 -10.05
N MET A 302 -24.27 -11.35 -9.76
CA MET A 302 -25.16 -10.74 -10.75
C MET A 302 -24.83 -9.26 -10.96
N PRO A 303 -25.13 -8.67 -12.14
CA PRO A 303 -24.80 -7.28 -12.44
C PRO A 303 -25.45 -6.30 -11.46
N ASP A 304 -26.62 -6.62 -10.93
CA ASP A 304 -27.41 -5.81 -9.99
C ASP A 304 -27.06 -6.06 -8.51
N ALA A 305 -26.08 -6.92 -8.25
CA ALA A 305 -25.58 -7.27 -6.92
C ALA A 305 -24.14 -6.84 -6.68
N ILE A 306 -23.43 -6.29 -7.68
CA ILE A 306 -22.02 -5.89 -7.56
C ILE A 306 -21.80 -5.06 -6.28
N PRO A 307 -20.90 -5.48 -5.36
CA PRO A 307 -20.61 -4.72 -4.16
C PRO A 307 -19.79 -3.47 -4.48
N PRO A 308 -19.88 -2.42 -3.65
CA PRO A 308 -19.08 -1.21 -3.82
C PRO A 308 -17.60 -1.42 -3.46
N MET A 309 -16.77 -0.45 -3.83
CA MET A 309 -15.44 -0.25 -3.26
C MET A 309 -15.52 0.80 -2.14
N VAL A 310 -15.12 0.43 -0.93
CA VAL A 310 -15.12 1.33 0.22
C VAL A 310 -14.18 2.52 -0.02
N LYS A 311 -14.68 3.73 0.24
CA LYS A 311 -13.95 4.99 0.18
C LYS A 311 -13.92 5.64 1.56
N LEU A 312 -12.73 5.80 2.12
CA LEU A 312 -12.44 6.36 3.42
C LEU A 312 -11.93 7.79 3.30
N LYS A 313 -12.30 8.57 4.30
CA LYS A 313 -11.81 9.94 4.52
C LYS A 313 -11.49 10.12 6.00
N VAL A 314 -10.33 10.67 6.30
CA VAL A 314 -10.00 11.13 7.65
C VAL A 314 -10.70 12.47 7.87
N GLU A 315 -11.62 12.52 8.84
CA GLU A 315 -12.35 13.74 9.19
C GLU A 315 -11.58 14.58 10.19
N SER A 316 -10.95 13.91 11.17
CA SER A 316 -10.06 14.50 12.15
C SER A 316 -9.11 13.44 12.68
N GLU A 317 -7.92 13.86 13.08
CA GLU A 317 -6.96 13.02 13.80
C GLU A 317 -6.24 13.87 14.84
N PHE A 318 -5.67 13.20 15.85
CA PHE A 318 -4.94 13.90 16.89
C PHE A 318 -3.84 14.79 16.27
N PRO A 319 -3.79 16.09 16.59
CA PRO A 319 -2.78 16.98 16.04
C PRO A 319 -1.42 16.58 16.61
N VAL A 320 -0.47 16.22 15.75
CA VAL A 320 0.91 15.93 16.14
C VAL A 320 1.82 16.96 15.50
N GLU A 321 2.63 17.64 16.31
CA GLU A 321 3.64 18.60 15.86
C GLU A 321 5.03 17.96 15.87
N ALA A 322 5.63 17.81 14.68
CA ALA A 322 7.01 17.34 14.53
C ALA A 322 7.99 18.26 15.26
N GLY A 323 8.99 17.69 15.94
CA GLY A 323 9.94 18.43 16.77
C GLY A 323 9.39 18.84 18.15
N ARG A 324 8.11 18.60 18.44
CA ARG A 324 7.48 18.86 19.74
C ARG A 324 6.93 17.59 20.38
N ASP A 325 6.05 16.89 19.67
CA ASP A 325 5.42 15.65 20.17
C ASP A 325 6.29 14.41 19.93
N TYR A 326 7.28 14.53 19.04
CA TYR A 326 8.38 13.60 18.82
C TYR A 326 9.59 14.38 18.26
N LEU A 327 10.77 13.78 18.32
CA LEU A 327 12.02 14.51 18.05
C LEU A 327 12.23 14.88 16.57
N ALA A 328 12.06 13.94 15.64
CA ALA A 328 12.38 14.16 14.22
C ALA A 328 11.48 15.21 13.56
N ASP A 329 11.97 16.43 13.37
CA ASP A 329 11.21 17.58 12.83
C ASP A 329 10.88 17.47 11.33
N ASN A 330 11.53 16.56 10.62
CA ASN A 330 11.42 16.38 9.17
C ASN A 330 10.71 15.08 8.76
N LEU A 331 10.11 14.37 9.73
CA LEU A 331 9.27 13.19 9.49
C LEU A 331 7.83 13.48 9.89
N ASP A 332 6.89 12.83 9.23
CA ASP A 332 5.46 12.86 9.54
C ASP A 332 5.00 11.50 10.10
N GLU A 333 3.96 11.48 10.93
CA GLU A 333 3.23 10.26 11.29
C GLU A 333 2.32 9.76 10.17
N VAL A 334 1.89 10.64 9.26
CA VAL A 334 1.18 10.25 8.04
C VAL A 334 2.14 9.56 7.07
N ILE A 335 1.98 8.24 6.88
CA ILE A 335 2.70 7.54 5.80
C ILE A 335 1.97 7.78 4.48
N PHE A 336 0.66 7.55 4.47
CA PHE A 336 -0.24 7.90 3.37
C PHE A 336 -1.71 7.93 3.80
N THR A 337 -2.52 8.63 3.01
CA THR A 337 -3.99 8.57 3.03
C THR A 337 -4.49 8.43 1.59
N THR A 338 -5.17 7.33 1.31
CA THR A 338 -5.77 7.05 0.00
C THR A 338 -7.22 6.60 0.20
N PRO A 339 -8.07 6.61 -0.86
CA PRO A 339 -9.48 6.31 -0.67
C PRO A 339 -9.77 4.92 -0.08
N SER A 340 -8.95 3.89 -0.26
CA SER A 340 -9.23 2.57 0.36
C SER A 340 -8.12 2.07 1.28
N ALA A 341 -7.15 2.93 1.64
CA ALA A 341 -6.10 2.60 2.58
C ALA A 341 -5.54 3.84 3.29
N ILE A 342 -5.43 3.79 4.61
CA ILE A 342 -4.87 4.84 5.44
C ILE A 342 -3.74 4.22 6.26
N ALA A 343 -2.56 4.87 6.32
CA ALA A 343 -1.45 4.38 7.13
C ALA A 343 -0.82 5.49 7.97
N ARG A 344 -0.57 5.17 9.24
CA ARG A 344 0.12 6.01 10.22
C ARG A 344 1.30 5.27 10.82
N ALA A 345 2.30 6.01 11.27
CA ALA A 345 3.41 5.48 12.05
C ALA A 345 3.53 6.24 13.38
N TRP A 346 3.53 5.48 14.47
CA TRP A 346 3.53 5.99 15.84
C TRP A 346 4.92 6.48 16.27
N ARG A 347 5.19 7.78 16.16
CA ARG A 347 6.47 8.40 16.56
C ARG A 347 6.37 9.12 17.89
N SER A 348 5.25 9.79 18.10
CA SER A 348 4.86 10.58 19.26
C SER A 348 5.19 9.97 20.62
N PHE A 349 5.32 10.81 21.63
CA PHE A 349 5.42 10.41 23.03
C PHE A 349 4.09 10.02 23.69
N ALA A 350 2.96 10.28 23.04
CA ALA A 350 1.66 10.01 23.65
C ALA A 350 1.35 8.51 23.72
N TYR A 351 0.61 8.13 24.77
CA TYR A 351 0.13 6.78 24.96
C TYR A 351 -1.10 6.45 24.10
N SER A 352 -1.98 7.42 23.84
CA SER A 352 -3.23 7.19 23.10
C SER A 352 -3.34 8.12 21.90
N ARG A 353 -3.97 7.62 20.85
CA ARG A 353 -4.25 8.33 19.60
C ARG A 353 -5.70 8.10 19.22
N SER A 354 -6.34 9.14 18.71
CA SER A 354 -7.70 9.06 18.19
C SER A 354 -7.78 9.64 16.79
N MET A 355 -8.60 9.01 15.95
CA MET A 355 -8.94 9.51 14.63
C MET A 355 -10.41 9.21 14.31
N SER A 356 -11.04 10.14 13.62
CA SER A 356 -12.40 10.01 13.10
C SER A 356 -12.32 9.73 11.61
N ILE A 357 -12.94 8.63 11.18
CA ILE A 357 -12.91 8.20 9.79
C ILE A 357 -14.33 8.03 9.30
N SER A 358 -14.60 8.53 8.08
CA SER A 358 -15.88 8.35 7.39
C SER A 358 -15.69 7.49 6.14
N ALA A 359 -16.65 6.60 5.92
CA ALA A 359 -16.86 5.82 4.71
C ALA A 359 -18.02 6.34 3.85
N SER A 360 -18.57 7.52 4.18
CA SER A 360 -19.77 8.12 3.55
C SER A 360 -19.63 8.40 2.05
N GLU A 361 -18.41 8.49 1.52
CA GLU A 361 -18.15 8.63 0.08
C GLU A 361 -18.28 7.29 -0.68
N THR A 362 -18.55 6.19 0.02
CA THR A 362 -18.82 4.88 -0.58
C THR A 362 -20.21 4.87 -1.19
N VAL A 363 -20.30 4.52 -2.48
CA VAL A 363 -21.56 4.45 -3.22
C VAL A 363 -21.76 3.05 -3.77
N ASP A 364 -22.93 2.45 -3.50
CA ASP A 364 -23.31 1.20 -4.15
C ASP A 364 -23.57 1.44 -5.64
N PRO A 365 -22.95 0.68 -6.55
CA PRO A 365 -23.12 0.89 -7.99
C PRO A 365 -24.55 0.61 -8.47
N ASN A 366 -25.40 0.00 -7.63
CA ASN A 366 -26.81 -0.29 -7.90
C ASN A 366 -27.77 0.58 -7.07
N GLY A 367 -27.25 1.56 -6.33
CA GLY A 367 -28.06 2.42 -5.46
C GLY A 367 -28.69 1.72 -4.26
N ARG A 368 -28.18 0.53 -3.88
CA ARG A 368 -28.64 -0.16 -2.68
C ARG A 368 -28.19 0.59 -1.41
N PRO A 369 -28.99 0.57 -0.34
CA PRO A 369 -28.55 1.11 0.95
C PRO A 369 -27.35 0.30 1.45
N LEU A 370 -26.40 1.00 2.09
CA LEU A 370 -25.18 0.39 2.61
C LEU A 370 -25.21 0.35 4.14
N THR A 371 -24.78 -0.78 4.69
CA THR A 371 -24.33 -0.88 6.07
C THR A 371 -22.83 -1.12 6.12
N PHE A 372 -22.16 -0.71 7.19
CA PHE A 372 -20.72 -0.83 7.31
C PHE A 372 -20.30 -1.71 8.48
N HIS A 373 -19.21 -2.45 8.29
CA HIS A 373 -18.57 -3.24 9.34
C HIS A 373 -17.17 -2.70 9.58
N TRP A 374 -16.85 -2.43 10.84
CA TRP A 374 -15.53 -1.99 11.30
C TRP A 374 -14.94 -3.10 12.14
N VAL A 375 -13.82 -3.69 11.71
CA VAL A 375 -13.30 -4.93 12.26
C VAL A 375 -11.80 -4.81 12.54
N ILE A 376 -11.37 -5.20 13.73
CA ILE A 376 -9.93 -5.33 14.05
C ILE A 376 -9.40 -6.58 13.32
N LEU A 377 -8.48 -6.37 12.38
CA LEU A 377 -7.81 -7.43 11.62
C LEU A 377 -6.45 -7.79 12.21
N GLN A 378 -5.75 -6.83 12.81
CA GLN A 378 -4.50 -7.04 13.53
C GLN A 378 -4.44 -6.02 14.68
N GLY A 379 -3.88 -6.40 15.82
CA GLY A 379 -3.78 -5.55 17.01
C GLY A 379 -4.41 -6.17 18.26
N ASP A 380 -4.06 -5.65 19.43
CA ASP A 380 -4.63 -6.02 20.73
C ASP A 380 -6.02 -5.40 20.88
N PRO A 381 -7.11 -6.20 20.90
CA PRO A 381 -8.46 -5.68 21.05
C PRO A 381 -8.71 -4.94 22.36
N GLN A 382 -7.89 -5.14 23.39
CA GLN A 382 -8.02 -4.41 24.66
C GLN A 382 -7.45 -2.98 24.59
N ARG A 383 -6.67 -2.67 23.55
CA ARG A 383 -6.01 -1.37 23.33
C ARG A 383 -6.57 -0.62 22.14
N ILE A 384 -7.65 -1.12 21.55
CA ILE A 384 -8.28 -0.54 20.36
C ILE A 384 -9.77 -0.42 20.67
N ASP A 385 -10.26 0.82 20.64
CA ASP A 385 -11.68 1.13 20.79
C ASP A 385 -12.19 1.71 19.47
N ILE A 386 -13.30 1.16 18.97
CA ILE A 386 -13.95 1.58 17.73
C ILE A 386 -15.39 1.95 18.06
N GLN A 387 -15.67 3.24 18.10
CA GLN A 387 -17.00 3.79 18.36
C GLN A 387 -17.64 4.16 17.03
N VAL A 388 -18.47 3.27 16.51
CA VAL A 388 -19.25 3.52 15.29
C VAL A 388 -20.36 4.53 15.60
N ARG A 389 -20.46 5.59 14.79
CA ARG A 389 -21.47 6.66 14.93
C ARG A 389 -22.84 6.20 14.41
N ASP A 390 -23.88 6.96 14.72
CA ASP A 390 -25.29 6.59 14.46
C ASP A 390 -25.61 6.14 13.02
N SER A 391 -24.98 6.74 12.00
CA SER A 391 -25.16 6.38 10.59
C SER A 391 -24.48 5.06 10.18
N GLY A 392 -23.60 4.50 11.02
CA GLY A 392 -22.79 3.31 10.73
C GLY A 392 -21.61 3.56 9.80
N ASP A 393 -21.69 4.56 8.94
CA ASP A 393 -20.70 4.90 7.91
C ASP A 393 -19.46 5.64 8.45
N SER A 394 -19.41 5.95 9.73
CA SER A 394 -18.30 6.68 10.34
C SER A 394 -17.97 6.12 11.71
N ALA A 395 -16.70 6.17 12.10
CA ALA A 395 -16.25 5.69 13.40
C ALA A 395 -15.16 6.57 14.00
N ASP A 396 -15.21 6.72 15.32
CA ASP A 396 -14.13 7.26 16.14
C ASP A 396 -13.27 6.10 16.62
N ILE A 397 -12.02 6.06 16.17
CA ILE A 397 -11.06 5.00 16.46
C ILE A 397 -10.06 5.56 17.45
N ARG A 398 -9.98 4.95 18.64
CA ARG A 398 -8.91 5.18 19.60
C ARG A 398 -7.99 3.96 19.62
N VAL A 399 -6.70 4.21 19.52
CA VAL A 399 -5.67 3.19 19.69
C VAL A 399 -4.75 3.64 20.82
N ASP A 400 -4.43 2.72 21.71
CA ASP A 400 -3.42 2.90 22.75
C ASP A 400 -2.12 2.23 22.30
N TRP A 401 -0.99 2.74 22.80
CA TRP A 401 0.33 2.20 22.53
C TRP A 401 0.34 0.72 22.85
N GLN A 402 0.90 -0.11 21.96
CA GLN A 402 1.06 -1.54 22.19
C GLN A 402 2.40 -2.00 21.65
N GLY A 403 2.99 -2.99 22.35
CA GLY A 403 4.20 -3.66 21.86
C GLY A 403 3.88 -4.60 20.70
N ALA A 404 4.90 -5.35 20.26
CA ALA A 404 4.67 -6.42 19.29
C ALA A 404 3.74 -7.50 19.89
N ILE A 405 2.78 -7.96 19.10
CA ILE A 405 1.83 -9.02 19.48
C ILE A 405 1.92 -10.18 18.50
N PRO A 406 1.42 -11.39 18.83
CA PRO A 406 1.33 -12.46 17.85
C PRO A 406 0.56 -12.01 16.59
N SER A 407 1.10 -12.35 15.43
CA SER A 407 0.42 -12.12 14.15
C SER A 407 -0.87 -12.94 14.10
N SER A 408 -1.96 -12.29 13.70
CA SER A 408 -3.26 -12.94 13.52
C SER A 408 -3.25 -13.98 12.39
N THR A 409 -2.31 -13.83 11.45
CA THR A 409 -2.17 -14.68 10.27
C THR A 409 -0.71 -15.09 10.10
N GLY A 410 -0.24 -16.00 10.95
CA GLY A 410 1.10 -16.57 10.83
C GLY A 410 1.60 -17.21 12.12
N ALA A 411 1.98 -18.49 12.05
CA ALA A 411 2.45 -19.21 13.22
C ALA A 411 3.80 -18.63 13.71
N ASN A 412 3.88 -18.35 15.01
CA ASN A 412 5.11 -17.91 15.69
C ASN A 412 5.74 -16.62 15.12
N MET A 413 4.94 -15.71 14.56
CA MET A 413 5.41 -14.39 14.14
C MET A 413 4.83 -13.31 15.05
N MET A 414 5.63 -12.28 15.27
CA MET A 414 5.20 -11.06 15.98
C MET A 414 4.96 -9.95 14.97
N SER A 415 3.92 -9.17 15.20
CA SER A 415 3.52 -8.02 14.40
C SER A 415 3.41 -6.79 15.29
N SER A 416 3.83 -5.65 14.76
CA SER A 416 3.79 -4.35 15.42
C SER A 416 2.93 -3.36 14.66
N ARG A 417 1.83 -3.83 14.09
CA ARG A 417 0.83 -2.96 13.51
C ARG A 417 -0.55 -3.24 14.07
N VAL A 418 -1.40 -2.24 13.98
CA VAL A 418 -2.85 -2.39 14.02
C VAL A 418 -3.34 -2.32 12.59
N ASP A 419 -4.28 -3.21 12.23
CA ASP A 419 -5.05 -3.13 11.00
C ASP A 419 -6.54 -3.16 11.35
N ILE A 420 -7.31 -2.21 10.83
CA ILE A 420 -8.76 -2.15 10.95
C ILE A 420 -9.34 -2.23 9.54
N GLY A 421 -10.16 -3.24 9.29
CA GLY A 421 -10.90 -3.42 8.05
C GLY A 421 -12.24 -2.71 8.10
N VAL A 422 -12.55 -1.95 7.06
CA VAL A 422 -13.85 -1.31 6.84
C VAL A 422 -14.50 -1.93 5.62
N PHE A 423 -15.70 -2.45 5.80
CA PHE A 423 -16.44 -3.17 4.77
C PHE A 423 -17.78 -2.52 4.53
N ALA A 424 -18.23 -2.46 3.28
CA ALA A 424 -19.58 -2.08 2.92
C ALA A 424 -20.38 -3.33 2.57
N ASP A 425 -21.59 -3.44 3.12
CA ASP A 425 -22.56 -4.48 2.82
C ASP A 425 -23.77 -3.85 2.14
N ASN A 426 -24.07 -4.31 0.92
CA ASN A 426 -25.21 -3.84 0.13
C ASN A 426 -26.47 -4.72 0.31
N GLY A 427 -26.47 -5.59 1.32
CA GLY A 427 -27.52 -6.55 1.62
C GLY A 427 -27.45 -7.84 0.80
N VAL A 428 -26.51 -7.94 -0.15
CA VAL A 428 -26.25 -9.16 -0.94
C VAL A 428 -24.82 -9.64 -0.73
N TRP A 429 -23.86 -8.73 -0.85
CA TRP A 429 -22.45 -9.00 -0.64
C TRP A 429 -21.81 -7.95 0.26
N ILE A 430 -21.02 -8.43 1.23
CA ILE A 430 -20.00 -7.61 1.90
C ILE A 430 -18.79 -7.48 0.96
N SER A 431 -18.39 -6.25 0.69
CA SER A 431 -17.30 -5.84 -0.20
C SER A 431 -15.92 -6.34 0.23
N ALA A 432 -14.91 -6.12 -0.60
CA ALA A 432 -13.52 -6.12 -0.14
C ALA A 432 -13.29 -4.99 0.88
N PRO A 433 -12.32 -5.11 1.81
CA PRO A 433 -12.06 -4.08 2.81
C PRO A 433 -11.38 -2.85 2.19
N ALA A 434 -11.68 -1.67 2.74
CA ALA A 434 -10.66 -0.65 2.91
C ALA A 434 -9.93 -0.88 4.24
N ILE A 435 -8.67 -0.43 4.37
CA ILE A 435 -7.84 -0.76 5.54
C ILE A 435 -7.26 0.50 6.17
N VAL A 436 -7.29 0.57 7.50
CA VAL A 436 -6.61 1.57 8.31
C VAL A 436 -5.49 0.86 9.07
N SER A 437 -4.24 1.26 8.84
CA SER A 437 -3.07 0.68 9.48
C SER A 437 -2.34 1.68 10.37
N ILE A 438 -1.90 1.24 11.54
CA ILE A 438 -1.02 2.02 12.42
C ILE A 438 0.20 1.17 12.77
N SER A 439 1.39 1.62 12.38
CA SER A 439 2.65 0.92 12.65
C SER A 439 3.33 1.43 13.91
N PHE A 440 3.89 0.51 14.69
CA PHE A 440 4.63 0.76 15.92
C PHE A 440 6.11 0.37 15.73
N PRO A 441 7.06 1.16 16.26
CA PRO A 441 8.48 0.85 16.19
C PRO A 441 8.84 -0.26 17.19
N VAL A 442 9.22 -1.44 16.67
CA VAL A 442 9.56 -2.62 17.50
C VAL A 442 10.88 -2.53 18.24
N PHE A 443 11.84 -1.79 17.68
CA PHE A 443 13.18 -1.63 18.27
C PHE A 443 13.18 -0.65 19.43
N GLN A 444 12.13 0.15 19.59
CA GLN A 444 12.04 1.11 20.67
C GLN A 444 11.45 0.46 21.91
N ASN A 445 12.22 0.46 22.99
CA ASN A 445 11.66 0.18 24.31
C ASN A 445 10.99 1.46 24.85
N ARG A 446 9.68 1.40 25.09
CA ARG A 446 8.88 2.52 25.59
C ARG A 446 8.22 2.17 26.91
N ILE A 447 8.50 2.95 27.95
CA ILE A 447 7.88 2.79 29.27
C ILE A 447 6.90 3.92 29.49
N TYR A 448 5.64 3.57 29.72
CA TYR A 448 4.59 4.50 30.08
C TYR A 448 4.16 4.26 31.53
N GLU A 449 4.04 5.34 32.29
CA GLU A 449 3.58 5.31 33.68
C GLU A 449 2.35 6.22 33.85
N GLY A 450 1.45 5.81 34.74
CA GLY A 450 0.24 6.57 35.05
C GLY A 450 -0.38 6.08 36.35
N GLN A 451 -1.11 6.97 37.02
CA GLN A 451 -1.98 6.58 38.13
C GLN A 451 -3.29 6.01 37.58
N ASP A 452 -3.96 5.17 38.37
CA ASP A 452 -5.25 4.59 38.01
C ASP A 452 -6.25 5.67 37.56
N GLY A 453 -6.85 5.50 36.38
CA GLY A 453 -7.81 6.42 35.80
C GLY A 453 -7.24 7.60 35.00
N ALA A 454 -5.92 7.79 34.97
CA ALA A 454 -5.25 8.76 34.10
C ALA A 454 -4.67 8.09 32.84
N THR A 455 -4.56 8.84 31.73
CA THR A 455 -3.84 8.34 30.54
C THR A 455 -2.35 8.24 30.87
N PRO A 456 -1.72 7.07 30.68
CA PRO A 456 -0.28 6.91 30.91
C PRO A 456 0.56 7.91 30.10
N ARG A 457 1.71 8.28 30.65
CA ARG A 457 2.69 9.18 30.01
C ARG A 457 4.00 8.46 29.81
N LEU A 458 4.66 8.73 28.68
CA LEU A 458 5.96 8.16 28.38
C LEU A 458 7.01 8.71 29.34
N VAL A 459 7.67 7.84 30.11
CA VAL A 459 8.73 8.22 31.05
C VAL A 459 10.11 7.78 30.58
N SER A 460 10.19 6.81 29.66
CA SER A 460 11.45 6.33 29.09
C SER A 460 11.26 5.86 27.65
N LEU A 461 12.22 6.19 26.79
CA LEU A 461 12.26 5.82 25.38
C LEU A 461 13.69 5.53 24.93
N ASP A 462 13.92 4.32 24.44
CA ASP A 462 15.17 3.88 23.84
C ASP A 462 15.09 3.97 22.30
N TYR A 463 16.12 4.53 21.67
CA TYR A 463 16.27 4.64 20.22
C TYR A 463 17.34 3.71 19.63
N VAL A 464 18.05 2.99 20.49
CA VAL A 464 19.13 2.09 20.10
C VAL A 464 18.53 0.86 19.42
N VAL A 465 19.14 0.49 18.29
CA VAL A 465 18.83 -0.78 17.62
C VAL A 465 19.86 -1.79 18.08
N ASP A 466 19.41 -2.93 18.59
CA ASP A 466 20.29 -4.05 18.87
C ASP A 466 20.91 -4.54 17.54
N PRO A 467 22.25 -4.57 17.40
CA PRO A 467 22.89 -5.05 16.19
C PRO A 467 22.53 -6.50 15.83
N ASP A 468 22.15 -7.31 16.84
CA ASP A 468 21.87 -8.73 16.73
C ASP A 468 20.35 -9.07 16.70
N ASP A 469 19.45 -8.11 17.02
CA ASP A 469 18.00 -8.32 17.01
C ASP A 469 17.19 -7.01 16.76
N ILE A 470 15.99 -7.16 16.22
CA ILE A 470 14.97 -6.14 15.97
C ILE A 470 15.23 -5.20 14.78
N TYR A 471 14.39 -5.35 13.77
CA TYR A 471 14.42 -4.56 12.54
C TYR A 471 13.81 -3.16 12.73
N ALA A 472 14.63 -2.12 12.57
CA ALA A 472 14.15 -0.75 12.34
C ALA A 472 14.03 -0.48 10.83
N ASP A 473 12.80 -0.34 10.33
CA ASP A 473 12.59 0.03 8.93
C ASP A 473 13.30 1.35 8.57
N PRO A 474 14.27 1.34 7.63
CA PRO A 474 15.12 2.49 7.33
C PRO A 474 14.46 3.55 6.44
N THR A 475 13.15 3.43 6.21
CA THR A 475 12.32 4.47 5.60
C THR A 475 11.32 5.08 6.56
N LEU A 476 11.06 4.45 7.70
CA LEU A 476 10.08 4.94 8.68
C LEU A 476 10.72 5.35 9.98
N TRP A 477 11.67 4.57 10.48
CA TRP A 477 12.08 4.65 11.86
C TRP A 477 13.50 5.19 11.99
N PRO A 478 13.66 6.43 12.48
CA PRO A 478 14.98 6.93 12.80
C PRO A 478 15.51 6.28 14.07
N THR A 479 16.80 5.93 14.06
CA THR A 479 17.50 5.26 15.17
C THR A 479 18.54 6.21 15.75
N ALA A 480 18.92 6.02 17.01
CA ALA A 480 19.92 6.84 17.66
C ALA A 480 20.75 6.03 18.65
N ASP A 481 21.91 6.57 19.04
CA ASP A 481 22.79 5.95 20.02
C ASP A 481 22.55 6.61 21.39
N TRP A 482 21.30 6.61 21.88
CA TRP A 482 20.94 7.13 23.21
C TRP A 482 19.56 6.66 23.67
N ASP A 483 19.34 6.70 24.99
CA ASP A 483 18.03 6.61 25.64
C ASP A 483 17.62 7.97 26.23
N ASP A 484 16.31 8.21 26.31
CA ASP A 484 15.73 9.42 26.87
C ASP A 484 14.82 9.07 28.07
N THR A 485 15.04 9.73 29.22
CA THR A 485 14.13 9.74 30.38
C THR A 485 13.37 11.06 30.41
N ILE A 486 12.05 11.01 30.56
CA ILE A 486 11.16 12.17 30.39
C ILE A 486 10.47 12.51 31.70
N THR A 487 10.53 13.78 32.09
CA THR A 487 9.83 14.33 33.24
C THR A 487 8.80 15.36 32.80
N TYR A 488 7.71 15.47 33.58
CA TYR A 488 6.59 16.35 33.30
C TYR A 488 6.39 17.36 34.42
N ASP A 489 5.95 18.56 34.08
CA ASP A 489 5.50 19.56 35.02
C ASP A 489 4.09 19.21 35.59
N PRO A 490 3.60 19.96 36.60
CA PRO A 490 2.25 19.75 37.15
C PRO A 490 1.11 19.94 36.14
N ASN A 491 1.33 20.67 35.04
CA ASN A 491 0.35 20.87 33.97
C ASN A 491 0.36 19.71 32.95
N GLY A 492 1.33 18.81 33.06
CA GLY A 492 1.50 17.68 32.16
C GLY A 492 2.28 17.98 30.88
N ALA A 493 2.94 19.13 30.80
CA ALA A 493 3.90 19.40 29.74
C ALA A 493 5.26 18.76 30.07
N ILE A 494 6.04 18.39 29.05
CA ILE A 494 7.40 17.91 29.25
C ILE A 494 8.23 19.03 29.87
N SER A 495 8.72 18.83 31.09
CA SER A 495 9.60 19.79 31.78
C SER A 495 11.05 19.58 31.38
N GLN A 496 11.46 18.32 31.24
CA GLN A 496 12.85 17.96 30.99
C GLN A 496 12.96 16.55 30.38
N ILE A 497 13.89 16.41 29.44
CA ILE A 497 14.37 15.12 28.94
C ILE A 497 15.84 14.97 29.37
N VAL A 498 16.15 13.88 30.07
CA VAL A 498 17.52 13.48 30.39
C VAL A 498 17.91 12.37 29.43
N ARG A 499 18.84 12.70 28.54
CA ARG A 499 19.40 11.79 27.54
C ARG A 499 20.65 11.12 28.10
N THR A 500 20.79 9.81 27.89
CA THR A 500 22.00 9.06 28.26
C THR A 500 22.62 8.44 27.01
N PHE A 501 23.93 8.63 26.84
CA PHE A 501 24.70 8.06 25.73
C PHE A 501 25.41 6.76 26.16
N PRO A 502 25.90 5.93 25.21
CA PRO A 502 26.54 4.64 25.51
C PRO A 502 27.79 4.73 26.39
N ASP A 503 28.45 5.90 26.43
CA ASP A 503 29.61 6.15 27.28
C ASP A 503 29.23 6.63 28.71
N GLY A 504 27.94 6.69 29.01
CA GLY A 504 27.38 7.14 30.29
C GLY A 504 27.29 8.65 30.43
N GLN A 505 27.67 9.44 29.42
CA GLN A 505 27.44 10.88 29.44
C GLN A 505 25.93 11.17 29.40
N THR A 506 25.53 12.22 30.09
CA THR A 506 24.15 12.69 30.10
C THR A 506 24.01 14.08 29.50
N GLN A 507 22.89 14.31 28.82
CA GLN A 507 22.50 15.61 28.30
C GLN A 507 21.09 15.94 28.78
N THR A 508 20.94 17.13 29.36
CA THR A 508 19.64 17.63 29.79
C THR A 508 19.06 18.57 28.74
N LEU A 509 17.86 18.26 28.29
CA LEU A 509 17.06 19.06 27.36
C LEU A 509 15.81 19.58 28.08
N THR A 510 15.46 20.84 27.86
CA THR A 510 14.17 21.41 28.26
C THR A 510 13.39 21.84 27.03
N MET A 511 12.06 21.80 27.09
CA MET A 511 11.24 22.21 25.96
C MET A 511 11.18 23.74 25.89
N GLY A 512 11.65 24.32 24.79
CA GLY A 512 11.45 25.73 24.44
C GLY A 512 10.11 25.94 23.73
N LEU A 513 9.88 27.16 23.23
CA LEU A 513 8.64 27.49 22.49
C LEU A 513 8.54 26.77 21.13
N ALA A 514 9.67 26.45 20.49
CA ALA A 514 9.70 25.84 19.15
C ALA A 514 10.83 24.81 18.94
N ASP A 515 11.73 24.65 19.91
CA ASP A 515 12.87 23.72 19.83
C ASP A 515 13.23 23.23 21.23
N PHE A 516 14.10 22.23 21.32
CA PHE A 516 14.67 21.80 22.60
C PHE A 516 15.83 22.71 22.98
N ILE A 517 15.96 23.01 24.26
CA ILE A 517 17.02 23.85 24.80
C ILE A 517 17.99 22.95 25.57
N ARG A 518 19.25 22.93 25.16
CA ARG A 518 20.33 22.28 25.91
C ARG A 518 20.82 23.21 27.00
N ASN A 519 20.67 22.78 28.25
CA ASN A 519 21.29 23.49 29.35
C ASN A 519 22.80 23.25 29.36
N GLN A 520 23.58 24.32 29.26
CA GLN A 520 25.01 24.30 29.57
C GLN A 520 25.21 24.74 31.02
N THR A 521 26.03 24.02 31.78
CA THR A 521 26.26 24.29 33.21
C THR A 521 26.78 25.71 33.50
N PHE A 522 27.37 26.40 32.50
CA PHE A 522 27.99 27.73 32.66
C PHE A 522 27.94 28.64 31.41
N GLY A 523 26.93 28.52 30.52
CA GLY A 523 26.91 29.22 29.22
C GLY A 523 25.53 29.62 28.70
N VAL A 524 25.51 30.29 27.53
CA VAL A 524 24.26 30.58 26.78
C VAL A 524 23.67 29.24 26.32
N PRO A 525 22.38 28.97 26.58
CA PRO A 525 21.76 27.71 26.16
C PRO A 525 21.76 27.54 24.64
N ASP A 526 22.11 26.35 24.16
CA ASP A 526 22.01 26.01 22.75
C ASP A 526 20.57 25.60 22.42
N ARG A 527 20.02 26.13 21.32
CA ARG A 527 18.79 25.59 20.74
C ARG A 527 19.16 24.36 19.91
N ILE A 528 18.43 23.27 20.11
CA ILE A 528 18.62 21.99 19.44
C ILE A 528 17.37 21.62 18.66
N ARG A 529 17.58 21.27 17.39
CA ARG A 529 16.60 20.55 16.58
C ARG A 529 17.08 19.15 16.30
N HIS A 530 16.14 18.21 16.28
CA HIS A 530 16.43 16.85 15.85
C HIS A 530 15.82 16.63 14.47
N SER A 531 16.63 16.10 13.56
CA SER A 531 16.17 15.76 12.22
C SER A 531 16.64 14.36 11.88
N SER A 532 15.90 13.69 11.00
CA SER A 532 16.28 12.38 10.49
C SER A 532 17.15 12.53 9.26
N THR A 533 18.35 11.95 9.28
CA THR A 533 19.23 11.88 8.11
C THR A 533 19.45 10.45 7.65
N ARG A 534 19.76 10.28 6.36
CA ARG A 534 20.08 8.95 5.83
C ARG A 534 21.58 8.71 5.92
N ALA A 535 21.99 7.76 6.75
CA ALA A 535 23.38 7.34 6.85
C ALA A 535 23.87 6.69 5.54
N PRO A 536 25.19 6.58 5.29
CA PRO A 536 25.74 5.95 4.07
C PRO A 536 25.24 4.53 3.82
N LYS A 537 24.96 3.79 4.90
CA LYS A 537 24.35 2.45 4.87
C LYS A 537 22.82 2.50 4.86
N GLY A 538 22.19 3.57 4.36
CA GLY A 538 20.75 3.73 4.15
C GLY A 538 19.86 3.75 5.39
N GLN A 539 20.38 3.43 6.58
CA GLN A 539 19.69 3.58 7.87
C GLN A 539 19.24 5.03 8.07
N LEU A 540 18.07 5.20 8.67
CA LEU A 540 17.56 6.49 9.06
C LEU A 540 18.10 6.78 10.47
N ARG A 541 18.93 7.80 10.63
CA ARG A 541 19.49 8.22 11.92
C ARG A 541 18.75 9.44 12.40
N LEU A 542 18.47 9.49 13.70
CA LEU A 542 18.06 10.70 14.38
C LEU A 542 19.33 11.47 14.78
N ASP A 543 19.49 12.68 14.27
CA ASP A 543 20.63 13.55 14.58
C ASP A 543 20.14 14.81 15.31
N ALA A 544 20.99 15.34 16.18
CA ALA A 544 20.75 16.59 16.90
C ALA A 544 21.66 17.70 16.34
N HIS A 545 21.09 18.86 16.02
CA HIS A 545 21.80 20.00 15.46
C HIS A 545 21.58 21.23 16.31
N VAL A 546 22.65 21.97 16.60
CA VAL A 546 22.55 23.30 17.19
C VAL A 546 22.03 24.27 16.12
N VAL A 547 21.03 25.06 16.47
CA VAL A 547 20.46 26.10 15.59
C VAL A 547 20.74 27.48 16.18
N ASP A 548 21.19 28.39 15.32
CA ASP A 548 21.52 29.78 15.68
C ASP A 548 20.27 30.66 15.88
#